data_AF-A0A173TE58-F1
#
_entry.id   AF-A0A173TE58-F1
#
_cell.length_a   1.000
_cell.length_b   1.000
_cell.length_c   1.000
_cell.angle_alpha   90.00
_cell.angle_beta   90.00
_cell.angle_gamma   90.00
#
_symmetry.space_group_name_H-M   'P 1'
#
loop_
_entity.id
_entity.type
_entity.pdbx_description
1 polymer ?
#
loop_
_entity_poly.entity_id
_entity_poly.type
_entity_poly.pdbx_seq_one_letter_code
_entity_poly.pdbx_strand_id
1 'polypeptide(L)'
;MKNFKTINVAVCQGRHDIPQATDGAIFGAIIIEMNPKKLLTQAQDVLKNDYKIEKGDLVNLYITGLTMATIAIINACTMIGANLVCFHFDKDTGKYISQEVL
;
A
#
# COMPACT_ATOMS: atom_id res chain seq x y z
N MET A 1 -17.91 11.24 16.81
CA MET A 1 -17.67 10.02 16.01
C MET A 1 -16.31 10.17 15.37
N LYS A 2 -15.44 9.15 15.41
CA LYS A 2 -14.13 9.23 14.74
C LYS A 2 -14.38 9.09 13.23
N ASN A 3 -13.90 10.05 12.44
CA ASN A 3 -13.89 9.91 10.98
C ASN A 3 -12.67 9.07 10.60
N PHE A 4 -12.89 7.94 9.95
CA PHE A 4 -11.82 7.11 9.42
C PHE A 4 -11.30 7.70 8.11
N LYS A 5 -9.98 7.73 7.96
CA LYS A 5 -9.31 8.16 6.73
C LYS A 5 -9.32 7.00 5.72
N THR A 6 -9.36 7.33 4.43
CA THR A 6 -9.06 6.41 3.35
C THR A 6 -7.94 7.00 2.49
N ILE A 7 -6.94 6.19 2.15
CA ILE A 7 -5.90 6.56 1.17
C ILE A 7 -5.84 5.54 0.03
N ASN A 8 -5.48 6.00 -1.15
CA ASN A 8 -5.36 5.23 -2.37
C ASN A 8 -3.93 5.35 -2.89
N VAL A 9 -3.11 4.32 -2.68
CA VAL A 9 -1.67 4.37 -2.91
C VAL A 9 -1.18 3.17 -3.71
N ALA A 10 -0.12 3.35 -4.50
CA ALA A 10 0.59 2.27 -5.15
C ALA A 10 1.67 1.67 -4.23
N VAL A 11 2.12 0.45 -4.54
CA VAL A 11 3.30 -0.15 -3.86
C VAL A 11 4.55 0.68 -4.17
N CYS A 12 4.90 0.84 -5.46
CA CYS A 12 6.04 1.65 -5.89
C CYS A 12 5.61 2.78 -6.83
N GLN A 13 6.21 3.95 -6.66
CA GLN A 13 5.97 5.10 -7.52
C GLN A 13 6.37 4.82 -8.99
N GLY A 14 5.53 5.22 -9.94
CA GLY A 14 5.89 5.30 -11.36
C GLY A 14 6.15 3.97 -12.08
N ARG A 15 5.90 2.81 -11.45
CA ARG A 15 6.04 1.50 -12.11
C ARG A 15 4.93 1.20 -13.11
N HIS A 16 3.75 1.71 -12.85
CA HIS A 16 2.59 1.66 -13.74
C HIS A 16 1.86 2.99 -13.69
N ASP A 17 1.11 3.30 -14.74
CA ASP A 17 0.16 4.40 -14.71
C ASP A 17 -1.12 3.93 -14.02
N ILE A 18 -1.37 4.44 -12.81
CA ILE A 18 -2.47 4.02 -11.94
C ILE A 18 -3.24 5.27 -11.50
N PRO A 19 -4.18 5.78 -12.32
CA PRO A 19 -4.90 7.01 -12.01
C PRO A 19 -5.71 6.92 -10.71
N GLN A 20 -6.02 5.71 -10.25
CA GLN A 20 -6.72 5.48 -8.99
C GLN A 20 -5.81 5.57 -7.75
N ALA A 21 -4.48 5.52 -7.89
CA ALA A 21 -3.53 5.70 -6.79
C ALA A 21 -3.30 7.21 -6.53
N THR A 22 -4.37 7.91 -6.14
CA THR A 22 -4.42 9.37 -6.06
C THR A 22 -3.54 9.97 -4.97
N ASP A 23 -3.20 9.19 -3.95
CA ASP A 23 -2.43 9.66 -2.79
C ASP A 23 -0.94 9.32 -2.89
N GLY A 24 -0.49 8.74 -4.01
CA GLY A 24 0.93 8.45 -4.28
C GLY A 24 1.30 6.98 -4.07
N ALA A 25 2.44 6.73 -3.44
CA ALA A 25 2.99 5.37 -3.28
C ALA A 25 3.73 5.22 -1.95
N ILE A 26 3.80 3.98 -1.43
CA ILE A 26 4.54 3.70 -0.19
C ILE A 26 6.05 3.70 -0.41
N PHE A 27 6.51 3.15 -1.53
CA PHE A 27 7.92 3.12 -1.89
C PHE A 27 8.18 4.01 -3.11
N GLY A 28 9.41 4.54 -3.19
CA GLY A 28 9.88 5.22 -4.39
C GLY A 28 9.99 4.27 -5.60
N ALA A 29 10.37 4.83 -6.76
CA ALA A 29 10.43 4.08 -8.01
C ALA A 29 11.44 2.90 -7.99
N ILE A 30 12.53 3.07 -7.24
CA ILE A 30 13.61 2.09 -7.11
C ILE A 30 13.72 1.66 -5.66
N ILE A 31 13.58 0.35 -5.41
CA ILE A 31 13.94 -0.27 -4.13
C ILE A 31 15.36 -0.79 -4.27
N ILE A 32 16.30 -0.09 -3.63
CA ILE A 32 17.74 -0.40 -3.70
C ILE A 32 18.08 -1.60 -2.81
N GLU A 33 17.34 -1.80 -1.72
CA GLU A 33 17.62 -2.85 -0.74
C GLU A 33 16.41 -3.76 -0.51
N MET A 34 16.54 -5.01 -0.95
CA MET A 34 15.52 -6.06 -0.79
C MET A 34 15.67 -6.78 0.56
N ASN A 35 15.58 -6.02 1.65
CA ASN A 35 15.61 -6.55 3.01
C ASN A 35 14.22 -6.48 3.65
N PRO A 36 13.61 -7.61 4.07
CA PRO A 36 12.25 -7.63 4.61
C PRO A 36 12.04 -6.72 5.82
N LYS A 37 13.00 -6.66 6.75
CA LYS A 37 12.89 -5.84 7.97
C LYS A 37 12.93 -4.35 7.63
N LYS A 38 13.84 -3.94 6.74
CA LYS A 38 13.95 -2.53 6.34
C LYS A 38 12.74 -2.08 5.54
N LEU A 39 12.21 -2.92 4.65
CA LEU A 39 10.98 -2.63 3.91
C LEU A 39 9.78 -2.48 4.86
N LEU A 40 9.69 -3.32 5.89
CA LEU A 40 8.66 -3.20 6.92
C LEU A 40 8.79 -1.88 7.68
N THR A 41 9.99 -1.54 8.17
CA THR A 41 10.23 -0.27 8.88
C THR A 41 9.87 0.92 8.02
N GLN A 42 10.32 0.94 6.76
CA GLN A 42 10.00 2.02 5.83
C GLN A 42 8.48 2.12 5.57
N ALA A 43 7.79 1.00 5.35
CA ALA A 43 6.34 1.01 5.16
C ALA A 43 5.62 1.56 6.41
N GLN A 44 6.07 1.18 7.61
CA GLN A 44 5.53 1.72 8.85
C GLN A 44 5.75 3.21 8.99
N ASP A 45 6.96 3.69 8.67
CA ASP A 45 7.30 5.11 8.74
C ASP A 45 6.43 5.92 7.78
N VAL A 46 6.31 5.50 6.52
CA VAL A 46 5.48 6.19 5.52
C VAL A 46 4.00 6.20 5.93
N LEU A 47 3.46 5.04 6.33
CA LEU A 47 2.05 4.94 6.74
C LEU A 47 1.75 5.81 7.97
N LYS A 48 2.60 5.80 9.00
CA LYS A 48 2.36 6.53 10.26
C LYS A 48 2.77 8.00 10.20
N ASN A 49 3.89 8.31 9.57
CA ASN A 49 4.48 9.65 9.64
C ASN A 49 4.06 10.51 8.45
N ASP A 50 3.93 9.95 7.26
CA ASP A 50 3.57 10.73 6.07
C ASP A 50 2.06 10.74 5.90
N TYR A 51 1.43 9.56 5.88
CA TYR A 51 -0.01 9.44 5.69
C TYR A 51 -0.84 9.57 6.98
N LYS A 52 -0.20 9.49 8.16
CA LYS A 52 -0.87 9.53 9.47
C LYS A 52 -1.99 8.50 9.60
N ILE A 53 -1.73 7.26 9.15
CA ILE A 53 -2.67 6.14 9.22
C ILE A 53 -2.76 5.64 10.66
N GLU A 54 -3.98 5.49 11.13
CA GLU A 54 -4.32 4.99 12.46
C GLU A 54 -5.22 3.75 12.39
N LYS A 55 -5.45 3.13 13.55
CA LYS A 55 -6.38 2.02 13.69
C LYS A 55 -7.77 2.38 13.13
N GLY A 56 -8.28 1.51 12.26
CA GLY A 56 -9.59 1.61 11.60
C GLY A 56 -9.60 2.41 10.29
N ASP A 57 -8.53 3.12 9.96
CA ASP A 57 -8.39 3.75 8.65
C ASP A 57 -8.26 2.69 7.55
N LEU A 58 -8.58 3.08 6.31
CA LEU A 58 -8.54 2.20 5.15
C LEU A 58 -7.38 2.57 4.22
N VAL A 59 -6.58 1.56 3.87
CA VAL A 59 -5.56 1.65 2.84
C VAL A 59 -6.01 0.85 1.63
N ASN A 60 -6.23 1.52 0.50
CA ASN A 60 -6.41 0.89 -0.81
C ASN A 60 -5.05 0.83 -1.51
N LEU A 61 -4.49 -0.37 -1.61
CA LEU A 61 -3.13 -0.60 -2.11
C LEU A 61 -3.15 -1.17 -3.53
N TYR A 62 -2.73 -0.38 -4.50
CA TYR A 62 -2.59 -0.79 -5.90
C TYR A 62 -1.27 -1.51 -6.11
N ILE A 63 -1.36 -2.79 -6.47
CA ILE A 63 -0.20 -3.68 -6.56
C ILE A 63 0.58 -3.38 -7.84
N THR A 64 1.88 -3.09 -7.68
CA THR A 64 2.83 -2.83 -8.79
C THR A 64 3.94 -3.89 -8.88
N GLY A 65 3.67 -5.09 -8.36
CA GLY A 65 4.65 -6.17 -8.21
C GLY A 65 5.50 -6.07 -6.93
N LEU A 66 6.63 -6.79 -6.92
CA LEU A 66 7.54 -6.95 -5.76
C LEU A 66 6.84 -7.47 -4.50
N THR A 67 6.68 -8.79 -4.43
CA THR A 67 6.02 -9.52 -3.34
C THR A 67 6.52 -9.12 -1.96
N MET A 68 7.84 -8.94 -1.77
CA MET A 68 8.42 -8.57 -0.47
C MET A 68 7.98 -7.18 0.00
N ALA A 69 7.90 -6.21 -0.92
CA ALA A 69 7.43 -4.85 -0.63
C ALA A 69 5.93 -4.86 -0.29
N THR A 70 5.15 -5.62 -1.06
CA THR A 70 3.71 -5.82 -0.79
C THR A 70 3.47 -6.43 0.59
N ILE A 71 4.18 -7.51 0.94
CA ILE A 71 4.07 -8.16 2.25
C ILE A 71 4.48 -7.22 3.38
N ALA A 72 5.51 -6.39 3.18
CA ALA A 72 5.91 -5.39 4.16
C ALA A 72 4.79 -4.37 4.46
N ILE A 73 4.08 -3.90 3.44
CA ILE A 73 2.93 -2.98 3.60
C ILE A 73 1.77 -3.68 4.31
N ILE A 74 1.45 -4.92 3.91
CA ILE A 74 0.41 -5.73 4.56
C ILE A 74 0.70 -5.84 6.06
N ASN A 75 1.90 -6.29 6.42
CA ASN A 75 2.31 -6.43 7.81
C ASN A 75 2.26 -5.09 8.56
N ALA A 76 2.70 -3.99 7.95
CA ALA A 76 2.64 -2.67 8.56
C ALA A 76 1.19 -2.23 8.85
N CYS A 77 0.26 -2.42 7.91
CA CYS A 77 -1.16 -2.11 8.08
C CYS A 77 -1.78 -2.96 9.20
N THR A 78 -1.51 -4.28 9.20
CA THR A 78 -1.98 -5.20 10.24
C THR A 78 -1.48 -4.79 11.62
N MET A 79 -0.20 -4.42 11.76
CA MET A 79 0.37 -3.95 13.03
C MET A 79 -0.22 -2.62 13.52
N ILE A 80 -0.65 -1.75 12.60
CA ILE A 80 -1.35 -0.49 12.95
C ILE A 80 -2.81 -0.78 13.34
N GLY A 81 -3.40 -1.87 12.85
CA GLY A 81 -4.84 -2.14 12.91
C GLY A 81 -5.62 -1.33 11.88
N ALA A 82 -4.99 -0.99 10.75
CA ALA A 82 -5.67 -0.39 9.60
C ALA A 82 -6.32 -1.49 8.75
N ASN A 83 -7.46 -1.16 8.15
CA ASN A 83 -8.10 -1.98 7.13
C ASN A 83 -7.30 -1.87 5.82
N LEU A 84 -7.20 -2.96 5.06
CA LEU A 84 -6.41 -3.01 3.83
C LEU A 84 -7.17 -3.75 2.72
N VAL A 85 -7.25 -3.11 1.56
CA VAL A 85 -7.72 -3.72 0.31
C VAL A 85 -6.61 -3.64 -0.72
N CYS A 86 -6.18 -4.80 -1.21
CA CYS A 86 -5.23 -4.88 -2.31
C CYS A 86 -5.98 -4.85 -3.66
N PHE A 87 -5.48 -4.07 -4.61
CA PHE A 87 -6.02 -3.97 -5.95
C PHE A 87 -5.02 -4.56 -6.94
N HIS A 88 -5.42 -5.65 -7.60
CA HIS A 88 -4.60 -6.40 -8.56
C HIS A 88 -5.01 -6.05 -9.97
N PHE A 89 -4.06 -5.61 -10.80
CA PHE A 89 -4.36 -5.29 -12.20
C PHE A 89 -4.59 -6.57 -13.01
N ASP A 90 -5.78 -6.67 -13.60
CA ASP A 90 -6.12 -7.69 -14.58
C ASP A 90 -5.86 -7.15 -15.99
N LYS A 91 -4.84 -7.72 -16.64
CA LYS A 91 -4.42 -7.33 -17.98
C LYS A 91 -5.44 -7.67 -19.07
N ASP A 92 -6.28 -8.69 -18.86
CA ASP A 92 -7.21 -9.17 -19.88
C ASP A 92 -8.42 -8.25 -19.97
N THR A 93 -8.82 -7.66 -18.83
CA THR A 93 -9.94 -6.71 -18.75
C THR A 93 -9.52 -5.25 -18.64
N GLY A 94 -8.25 -4.97 -18.32
CA GLY A 94 -7.74 -3.63 -18.05
C GLY A 94 -8.26 -3.01 -16.75
N LYS A 95 -8.80 -3.82 -15.84
CA LYS A 95 -9.43 -3.39 -14.58
C LYS A 95 -8.67 -3.89 -13.37
N TYR A 96 -8.93 -3.29 -12.22
CA TYR A 96 -8.40 -3.78 -10.94
C TYR A 96 -9.41 -4.69 -10.25
N ILE A 97 -8.92 -5.81 -9.73
CA ILE A 97 -9.65 -6.76 -8.88
C ILE A 97 -9.28 -6.46 -7.43
N SER A 98 -10.29 -6.17 -6.59
CA SER A 98 -10.11 -5.90 -5.17
C SER A 98 -10.03 -7.19 -4.36
N GLN A 99 -9.11 -7.23 -3.39
CA GLN A 99 -8.94 -8.29 -2.40
C GLN A 99 -8.83 -7.67 -1.00
N GLU A 100 -9.84 -7.89 -0.16
CA GLU A 100 -9.75 -7.55 1.27
C GLU A 100 -8.73 -8.44 1.98
N VAL A 101 -7.91 -7.84 2.84
CA VAL A 101 -6.99 -8.55 3.72
C VAL A 101 -7.65 -8.73 5.08
N LEU A 102 -7.85 -10.00 5.47
CA LEU A 102 -8.54 -10.41 6.70
C LEU A 102 -7.64 -10.38 7.94
#